data_AF-A0AAV4QK28-F1
#
_entry.id   AF-A0AAV4QK28-F1
#
_cell.length_a   1.000
_cell.length_b   1.000
_cell.length_c   1.000
_cell.angle_alpha   90.00
_cell.angle_beta   90.00
_cell.angle_gamma   90.00
#
_symmetry.space_group_name_H-M   'P 1'
#
loop_
_entity.id
_entity.type
_entity.pdbx_description
1 polymer ?
#
loop_
_entity_poly.entity_id
_entity_poly.type
_entity_poly.pdbx_seq_one_letter_code
_entity_poly.pdbx_strand_id
1 'polypeptide(L)' 'MVYKSLNFDKSNSSHVLLTSTDLNSEGLYGCEVSGEAPSFSTAKSEDEMRIYGKGSADVYREVPGKDIGPLPPFA' A
#
# COMPACT_ATOMS: atom_id res chain seq x y z
N MET A 1 -8.97 -15.68 2.81
CA MET A 1 -8.77 -14.92 1.55
C MET A 1 -9.44 -13.57 1.74
N VAL A 2 -8.68 -12.48 1.66
CA VAL A 2 -9.22 -11.11 1.67
C VAL A 2 -9.43 -10.70 0.22
N TYR A 3 -10.66 -10.35 -0.14
CA TYR A 3 -10.98 -9.89 -1.49
C TYR A 3 -10.88 -8.36 -1.53
N LYS A 4 -10.22 -7.80 -2.55
CA LYS A 4 -10.14 -6.36 -2.79
C LYS A 4 -10.90 -6.02 -4.07
N SER A 5 -11.71 -4.96 -4.02
CA SER A 5 -12.53 -4.52 -5.16
C SER A 5 -11.71 -3.67 -6.12
N LEU A 6 -11.85 -3.93 -7.42
CA LEU A 6 -11.20 -3.19 -8.50
C LEU A 6 -12.19 -2.26 -9.19
N ASN A 7 -11.70 -1.14 -9.72
CA ASN A 7 -12.47 -0.24 -10.55
C ASN A 7 -12.17 -0.51 -12.04
N PHE A 8 -13.08 -1.21 -12.73
CA PHE A 8 -12.87 -1.59 -14.13
C PHE A 8 -12.88 -0.39 -15.09
N ASP A 9 -13.72 0.60 -14.86
CA ASP A 9 -13.83 1.78 -15.73
C ASP A 9 -12.56 2.64 -15.75
N LYS A 10 -11.76 2.57 -14.67
CA LYS A 10 -10.50 3.32 -14.50
C LYS A 10 -9.25 2.47 -14.63
N SER A 11 -9.40 1.16 -14.79
CA SER A 11 -8.29 0.23 -14.99
C SER A 11 -8.06 -0.02 -16.48
N ASN A 12 -6.89 -0.52 -16.83
CA ASN A 12 -6.54 -0.94 -18.19
C ASN A 12 -5.66 -2.21 -18.15
N SER A 13 -5.10 -2.59 -19.29
CA SER A 13 -4.30 -3.82 -19.42
C SER A 13 -2.99 -3.83 -18.62
N SER A 14 -2.44 -2.67 -18.24
CA SER A 14 -1.18 -2.58 -17.49
C SER A 14 -1.32 -1.97 -16.10
N HIS A 15 -2.41 -1.25 -15.81
CA HIS A 15 -2.64 -0.58 -14.53
C HIS A 15 -4.02 -0.92 -13.97
N VAL A 16 -4.04 -1.31 -12.70
CA VAL A 16 -5.26 -1.67 -11.99
C VAL A 16 -5.48 -0.69 -10.85
N LEU A 17 -6.71 -0.18 -10.73
CA LEU A 17 -7.10 0.71 -9.64
C LEU A 17 -7.93 -0.06 -8.59
N LEU A 18 -7.42 -0.11 -7.36
CA LEU A 18 -8.13 -0.62 -6.18
C LEU A 18 -9.12 0.45 -5.69
N THR A 19 -10.38 0.08 -5.49
CA THR A 19 -11.43 1.03 -5.04
C THR A 19 -11.23 1.50 -3.59
N SER A 20 -10.61 0.66 -2.76
CA SER A 20 -10.28 0.97 -1.36
C SER A 20 -9.00 0.25 -0.94
N THR A 21 -8.19 0.93 -0.14
CA THR A 21 -6.93 0.43 0.41
C THR A 21 -6.84 0.77 1.89
N ASP A 22 -6.43 -0.20 2.69
CA ASP A 22 -6.20 -0.06 4.13
C ASP A 22 -4.87 -0.75 4.50
N LEU A 23 -4.46 -0.73 5.77
CA LEU A 23 -3.20 -1.35 6.19
C LEU A 23 -3.13 -2.86 5.85
N ASN A 24 -4.26 -3.56 5.75
CA ASN A 24 -4.33 -4.96 5.33
C ASN A 24 -4.32 -5.14 3.80
N SER A 25 -4.18 -4.06 3.03
CA SER A 25 -3.88 -4.12 1.59
C SER A 25 -2.37 -4.13 1.32
N GLU A 26 -1.51 -4.08 2.35
CA GLU A 26 -0.07 -4.25 2.18
C GLU A 26 0.27 -5.70 1.79
N GLY A 27 1.23 -5.87 0.89
CA GLY A 27 1.69 -7.20 0.48
C GLY A 27 2.38 -7.25 -0.87
N LEU A 28 2.67 -8.47 -1.33
CA LEU A 28 3.28 -8.73 -2.63
C LEU A 28 2.18 -8.79 -3.71
N TYR A 29 2.29 -7.92 -4.71
CA TYR A 29 1.38 -7.87 -5.85
C TYR A 29 2.13 -8.28 -7.11
N GLY A 30 1.51 -9.15 -7.92
CA GLY A 30 2.10 -9.66 -9.15
C GLY A 30 1.19 -9.45 -10.35
N CYS A 31 1.81 -9.24 -11.51
CA CYS A 31 1.16 -9.37 -12.80
C CYS A 31 1.65 -10.62 -13.52
N GLU A 32 0.74 -11.26 -14.26
CA GLU A 32 1.03 -12.43 -15.08
C GLU A 32 0.39 -12.23 -16.45
N VAL A 33 1.17 -12.43 -17.50
CA VAL A 33 0.70 -12.44 -18.89
C VAL A 33 1.06 -13.79 -19.49
N SER A 34 0.05 -14.54 -19.92
CA SER A 34 0.21 -15.87 -20.51
C SER A 34 -0.13 -15.83 -22.01
N GLY A 35 0.83 -16.24 -22.83
CA GLY A 35 0.67 -16.45 -24.26
C GLY A 35 -0.06 -17.74 -24.56
N GLU A 36 -0.90 -17.71 -25.59
CA GLU A 36 -1.69 -18.85 -26.05
C GLU A 36 -0.94 -19.66 -27.12
N ALA A 37 -1.57 -20.74 -27.61
CA ALA A 37 -1.02 -21.57 -28.67
C ALA A 37 -0.61 -20.71 -29.90
N PRO A 38 0.49 -21.07 -30.60
CA PRO A 38 1.32 -22.28 -30.43
C PRO A 38 2.48 -22.12 -29.44
N SER A 39 2.78 -20.91 -28.96
CA SER A 39 3.92 -20.61 -28.10
C SER A 39 3.43 -20.24 -26.71
N PHE A 40 3.08 -21.26 -25.91
CA PHE A 40 2.70 -21.07 -24.52
C PHE A 40 3.89 -20.52 -23.74
N SER A 41 3.86 -19.22 -23.43
CA SER A 41 4.90 -18.51 -22.69
C SER A 41 4.26 -17.62 -21.64
N THR A 42 4.77 -17.64 -20.41
CA THR A 42 4.24 -16.82 -19.33
C THR A 42 5.30 -15.84 -18.84
N ALA A 43 4.98 -14.54 -18.88
CA ALA A 43 5.76 -13.49 -18.25
C ALA A 43 5.12 -13.15 -16.89
N LYS A 44 5.95 -13.05 -15.84
CA LYS A 44 5.51 -12.65 -14.50
C LYS A 44 6.43 -11.58 -13.95
N SER A 45 5.86 -10.66 -13.18
CA SER A 45 6.61 -9.69 -12.39
C SER A 45 5.86 -9.43 -11.09
N GLU A 46 6.60 -9.27 -10.01
CA GLU A 46 6.05 -9.05 -8.67
C GLU A 46 6.75 -7.86 -8.03
N ASP A 47 5.99 -7.08 -7.25
CA ASP A 47 6.51 -5.95 -6.48
C ASP A 47 5.72 -5.77 -5.17
N GLU A 48 6.38 -5.19 -4.15
CA GLU A 48 5.80 -5.03 -2.82
C GLU A 48 5.05 -3.69 -2.70
N MET A 49 3.74 -3.77 -2.46
CA MET A 49 2.92 -2.59 -2.15
C MET A 49 2.95 -2.31 -0.66
N ARG A 50 3.60 -1.22 -0.26
CA ARG A 50 3.62 -0.73 1.12
C ARG A 50 2.56 0.34 1.36
N ILE A 51 1.87 0.28 2.50
CA ILE A 51 0.83 1.24 2.86
C ILE A 51 1.16 1.92 4.16
N TYR A 52 1.36 3.23 4.09
CA TYR A 52 1.62 4.05 5.26
C TYR A 52 0.33 4.68 5.75
N GLY A 53 -0.11 4.27 6.94
CA GLY A 53 -1.19 4.94 7.63
C GLY A 53 -0.76 6.35 8.04
N LYS A 54 -1.67 7.32 7.96
CA LYS A 54 -1.45 8.60 8.63
C LYS A 54 -1.42 8.31 10.13
N GLY A 55 -0.23 8.33 10.72
CA GLY A 55 -0.07 8.23 12.16
C GLY A 55 -1.01 9.24 12.81
N SER A 56 -2.02 8.74 13.50
CA SER A 56 -2.90 9.59 14.25
C SER A 56 -2.04 10.18 15.37
N ALA A 57 -1.94 11.51 15.45
CA ALA A 57 -1.09 12.21 16.43
C ALA A 57 -1.46 11.86 17.90
N ASP A 58 -2.51 11.09 18.06
CA ASP A 58 -3.01 10.42 19.24
C ASP A 58 -2.20 9.19 19.68
N VAL A 59 -1.37 8.55 18.85
CA VAL A 59 -0.40 7.54 19.35
C VAL A 59 0.70 8.20 20.20
N TYR A 60 1.05 9.45 19.92
CA TYR A 60 1.97 10.24 20.76
C TYR A 60 1.25 11.02 21.87
N ARG A 61 0.07 10.60 22.35
CA ARG A 61 -0.55 11.23 23.52
C ARG A 61 0.02 10.76 24.85
N GLU A 62 0.60 9.57 24.91
CA GLU A 62 1.04 8.97 26.17
C GLU A 62 2.54 8.62 26.19
N VAL A 63 3.37 9.33 25.41
CA VAL A 63 4.83 9.26 25.61
C VAL A 63 5.20 10.05 26.88
N PRO A 64 5.91 9.45 27.86
CA PRO A 64 6.47 10.20 28.97
C PRO A 64 7.38 11.30 28.44
N GLY A 65 7.11 12.56 28.78
CA GLY A 65 7.87 13.72 28.30
C GLY A 65 7.16 14.63 27.28
N LYS A 66 5.87 14.38 27.00
CA LYS A 66 5.03 15.31 26.19
C LYS A 66 4.78 16.67 26.86
N ASP A 67 5.05 16.77 28.16
CA ASP A 67 4.86 17.98 28.98
C ASP A 67 6.09 18.89 29.00
N ILE A 68 7.20 18.47 28.39
CA ILE A 68 8.40 19.29 28.25
C ILE A 68 8.13 20.23 27.08
N GLY A 69 7.56 21.40 27.40
CA GLY A 69 7.35 22.49 26.45
C GLY A 69 8.65 22.88 25.72
N PRO A 70 8.58 23.80 24.73
CA PRO A 70 9.77 24.18 23.96
C PRO A 70 10.90 24.59 24.91
N LEU A 71 12.10 24.05 24.66
CA LEU A 71 13.30 24.39 25.44
C LEU A 71 13.49 25.91 25.45
N PRO A 72 13.81 26.53 26.59
CA PRO A 72 14.08 27.95 26.64
C PRO A 72 15.27 28.27 25.70
N PRO A 73 15.28 29.47 25.08
CA PRO A 73 16.21 29.81 23.99
C PRO A 73 17.69 29.97 24.41
N PHE A 74 18.12 29.38 25.52
CA PHE A 74 19.48 29.53 26.06
C PHE A 74 20.10 28.21 26.57
N ALA A 75 19.72 27.06 25.99
CA ALA A 75 20.47 25.82 26.16
C ALA A 75 21.44 25.62 24.97
#